data_AF-A0A850S8S7-F1
#
_entry.id   AF-A0A850S8S7-F1
#
_cell.length_a   1.000
_cell.length_b   1.000
_cell.length_c   1.000
_cell.angle_alpha   90.00
_cell.angle_beta   90.00
_cell.angle_gamma   90.00
#
_symmetry.space_group_name_H-M   'P 1'
#
loop_
_entity.id
_entity.type
_entity.pdbx_description
1 polymer ?
#
loop_
_entity_poly.entity_id
_entity_poly.type
_entity_poly.pdbx_seq_one_letter_code
_entity_poly.pdbx_strand_id
1 'polypeptide(L)'
;MSAESNRTGLEGQLFLALMTIILAGMTIWILSNGFMLDSATIRWTRVVSALDAEHIMVENLSFLMPHLPLYLLIPFYYIPGLATGAAPYLLSLLVAIYLLHLWAKNLKEVELSEHRLVILGLLVVLHPAFLWSATAGSHIALSMLAFYLLYRAAQHIISDHDLHSYISLAVVFVFYFFIDGSAIFIFVALIPLLVVIAPIRTIMVSPMSLYLIVGTPFAFALFSWAYLNWIFEGSFTNFITDADSDFLGGMLHVFDYPWLLDYGGQFFMPLLAATGYLLIAFPVSVYLLLDTINNSYRFRASFVLLLHPLIAIAIATSQYYLTHPFEILTLVSAGLMAELTYVKMQTKREFVFLVIFMMVSVVGGWWLFIETASPQMAQWVQALKGEELHTAETDSDLQLGLWLKEHRQTTMMYERSAFRVIAARGDAKGLVLSFSHDFKAAMRSRIPDVEQIAVPEPDSLIGRRDWLNIRHPNLYSYGMKGFDLVYDYMGWRVYRKHG
;
A
#
# COMPACT_ATOMS: atom_id res chain seq x y z
N MET A 1 2.22 -41.70 -25.77
CA MET A 1 1.45 -41.66 -24.50
C MET A 1 2.37 -42.13 -23.38
N SER A 2 3.22 -41.22 -22.90
CA SER A 2 3.98 -41.40 -21.67
C SER A 2 3.15 -40.81 -20.53
N ALA A 3 3.06 -41.54 -19.42
CA ALA A 3 2.36 -41.09 -18.24
C ALA A 3 2.97 -39.78 -17.71
N GLU A 4 2.31 -38.66 -18.01
CA GLU A 4 2.46 -37.42 -17.26
C GLU A 4 2.03 -37.72 -15.83
N SER A 5 3.03 -37.80 -14.97
CA SER A 5 2.91 -38.04 -13.54
C SER A 5 1.99 -36.99 -12.91
N ASN A 6 0.76 -37.41 -12.64
CA ASN A 6 -0.29 -36.72 -11.90
C ASN A 6 0.05 -36.50 -10.39
N ARG A 7 1.34 -36.46 -10.02
CA ARG A 7 1.82 -36.30 -8.64
C ARG A 7 1.82 -34.85 -8.13
N THR A 8 1.50 -33.85 -8.95
CA THR A 8 1.85 -32.43 -8.68
C THR A 8 0.69 -31.51 -8.24
N GLY A 9 -0.47 -32.09 -7.90
CA GLY A 9 -1.69 -31.35 -7.52
C GLY A 9 -1.86 -31.13 -6.02
N LEU A 10 -1.82 -32.20 -5.23
CA LEU A 10 -2.12 -32.18 -3.79
C LEU A 10 -1.07 -31.46 -2.95
N GLU A 11 0.20 -31.59 -3.31
CA GLU A 11 1.32 -31.14 -2.49
C GLU A 11 1.58 -29.63 -2.64
N GLY A 12 1.42 -29.08 -3.86
CA GLY A 12 1.38 -27.63 -4.08
C GLY A 12 0.18 -26.97 -3.41
N GLN A 13 -0.95 -27.68 -3.29
CA GLN A 13 -2.10 -27.23 -2.51
C GLN A 13 -1.82 -27.20 -1.02
N LEU A 14 -1.08 -28.19 -0.47
CA LEU A 14 -0.64 -28.19 0.93
C LEU A 14 0.28 -27.01 1.24
N PHE A 15 1.24 -26.70 0.35
CA PHE A 15 2.09 -25.51 0.50
C PHE A 15 1.26 -24.22 0.59
N LEU A 16 0.35 -24.00 -0.36
CA LEU A 16 -0.49 -22.81 -0.38
C LEU A 16 -1.45 -22.76 0.82
N ALA A 17 -2.01 -23.91 1.23
CA ALA A 17 -2.86 -24.00 2.41
C ALA A 17 -2.08 -23.63 3.67
N LEU A 18 -0.86 -24.13 3.85
CA LEU A 18 0.00 -23.81 4.99
C LEU A 18 0.32 -22.31 5.04
N MET A 19 0.77 -21.72 3.93
CA MET A 19 1.10 -20.28 3.89
C MET A 19 -0.15 -19.42 4.13
N THR A 20 -1.29 -19.83 3.58
CA THR A 20 -2.59 -19.16 3.81
C THR A 20 -2.97 -19.19 5.28
N ILE A 21 -2.86 -20.34 5.95
CA ILE A 21 -3.18 -20.48 7.38
C ILE A 21 -2.25 -19.59 8.22
N ILE A 22 -0.95 -19.56 7.93
CA ILE A 22 0.02 -18.73 8.65
C ILE A 22 -0.33 -17.25 8.51
N LEU A 23 -0.52 -16.77 7.28
CA LEU A 23 -0.83 -15.36 7.02
C LEU A 23 -2.19 -14.97 7.59
N ALA A 24 -3.22 -15.81 7.42
CA ALA A 24 -4.54 -15.55 7.98
C ALA A 24 -4.52 -15.51 9.52
N GLY A 25 -3.82 -16.47 10.15
CA GLY A 25 -3.64 -16.52 11.59
C GLY A 25 -2.92 -15.28 12.13
N MET A 26 -1.85 -14.83 11.45
CA MET A 26 -1.13 -13.62 11.81
C MET A 26 -1.97 -12.36 11.62
N THR A 27 -2.72 -12.24 10.52
CA THR A 27 -3.64 -11.10 10.32
C THR A 27 -4.72 -11.05 11.40
N ILE A 28 -5.34 -12.20 11.73
CA ILE A 28 -6.35 -12.28 12.81
C ILE A 28 -5.72 -11.90 14.15
N TRP A 29 -4.51 -12.40 14.45
CA TRP A 29 -3.79 -12.08 15.68
C TRP A 29 -3.53 -10.58 15.82
N ILE A 30 -2.97 -9.95 14.79
CA ILE A 30 -2.67 -8.51 14.77
C ILE A 30 -3.95 -7.67 14.93
N LEU A 31 -5.03 -8.03 14.23
CA LEU A 31 -6.33 -7.36 14.36
C LEU A 31 -6.94 -7.55 15.75
N SER A 32 -6.80 -8.73 16.35
CA SER A 32 -7.31 -9.01 17.70
C SER A 32 -6.61 -8.18 18.79
N ASN A 33 -5.36 -7.78 18.55
CA ASN A 33 -4.60 -6.88 19.43
C ASN A 33 -4.81 -5.39 19.10
N GLY A 34 -5.82 -5.06 18.28
CA GLY A 34 -6.27 -3.69 18.04
C GLY A 34 -5.49 -2.90 16.98
N PHE A 35 -4.62 -3.55 16.19
CA PHE A 35 -3.89 -2.83 15.13
C PHE A 35 -4.82 -2.44 13.97
N MET A 36 -4.93 -1.13 13.74
CA MET A 36 -5.58 -0.56 12.55
C MET A 36 -4.66 0.46 11.89
N LEU A 37 -4.35 0.23 10.61
CA LEU A 37 -3.51 1.10 9.80
C LEU A 37 -4.36 2.25 9.26
N ASP A 38 -3.94 3.50 9.52
CA ASP A 38 -4.71 4.68 9.12
C ASP A 38 -5.05 4.70 7.62
N SER A 39 -4.07 4.42 6.76
CA SER A 39 -4.29 4.42 5.30
C SER A 39 -5.27 3.32 4.85
N ALA A 40 -5.31 2.18 5.55
CA ALA A 40 -6.27 1.13 5.30
C ALA A 40 -7.68 1.58 5.72
N THR A 41 -7.80 2.16 6.92
CA THR A 41 -9.06 2.66 7.47
C THR A 41 -9.64 3.79 6.62
N ILE A 42 -8.81 4.76 6.18
CA ILE A 42 -9.21 5.85 5.29
C ILE A 42 -9.77 5.33 3.97
N ARG A 43 -9.13 4.33 3.36
CA ARG A 43 -9.60 3.74 2.10
C ARG A 43 -10.93 3.01 2.29
N TRP A 44 -11.06 2.26 3.38
CA TRP A 44 -12.30 1.57 3.70
C TRP A 44 -13.45 2.55 3.94
N THR A 45 -13.22 3.60 4.74
CA THR A 45 -14.26 4.57 5.06
C THR A 45 -14.69 5.37 3.85
N ARG A 46 -13.80 5.64 2.89
CA ARG A 46 -14.19 6.23 1.59
C ARG A 46 -15.12 5.32 0.80
N VAL A 47 -14.84 4.01 0.74
CA VAL A 47 -15.72 3.04 0.06
C VAL A 47 -17.07 2.95 0.74
N VAL A 48 -17.10 2.81 2.07
CA VAL A 48 -18.33 2.78 2.87
C VAL A 48 -19.13 4.07 2.66
N SER A 49 -18.47 5.23 2.75
CA SER A 49 -19.12 6.52 2.61
C SER A 49 -19.69 6.75 1.21
N ALA A 50 -18.98 6.34 0.16
CA ALA A 50 -19.45 6.48 -1.22
C ALA A 50 -20.64 5.55 -1.52
N LEU A 51 -20.69 4.35 -0.94
CA LEU A 51 -21.75 3.37 -1.16
C LEU A 51 -23.00 3.59 -0.29
N ASP A 52 -22.84 4.14 0.92
CA ASP A 52 -23.95 4.50 1.82
C ASP A 52 -24.56 5.88 1.53
N ALA A 53 -23.93 6.66 0.65
CA ALA A 53 -24.46 7.96 0.23
C ALA A 53 -25.84 7.81 -0.44
N GLU A 54 -26.72 8.80 -0.25
CA GLU A 54 -28.07 8.79 -0.84
C GLU A 54 -28.03 8.62 -2.37
N HIS A 55 -26.99 9.15 -3.00
CA HIS A 55 -26.68 8.96 -4.41
C HIS A 55 -25.26 8.38 -4.55
N ILE A 56 -25.18 7.14 -5.04
CA ILE A 56 -23.91 6.48 -5.33
C ILE A 56 -23.32 7.14 -6.57
N MET A 57 -22.29 7.97 -6.35
CA MET A 57 -21.53 8.64 -7.40
C MET A 57 -20.08 8.18 -7.29
N VAL A 58 -19.48 7.74 -8.41
CA VAL A 58 -18.08 7.27 -8.43
C VAL A 58 -17.13 8.42 -8.13
N GLU A 59 -17.55 9.64 -8.44
CA GLU A 59 -16.89 10.90 -8.10
C GLU A 59 -16.64 11.05 -6.59
N ASN A 60 -17.48 10.44 -5.74
CA ASN A 60 -17.35 10.53 -4.28
C ASN A 60 -16.11 9.79 -3.74
N LEU A 61 -15.45 8.97 -4.57
CA LEU A 61 -14.19 8.30 -4.19
C LEU A 61 -12.98 9.24 -4.20
N SER A 62 -13.12 10.45 -4.77
CA SER A 62 -12.11 11.52 -4.90
C SER A 62 -10.87 11.13 -5.71
N PHE A 63 -10.49 11.98 -6.68
CA PHE A 63 -9.34 11.74 -7.58
C PHE A 63 -7.98 12.10 -6.97
N LEU A 64 -7.94 12.18 -5.63
CA LEU A 64 -6.76 12.51 -4.83
C LEU A 64 -5.99 11.25 -4.36
N MET A 65 -6.50 10.06 -4.65
CA MET A 65 -5.81 8.81 -4.34
C MET A 65 -5.91 7.79 -5.47
N PRO A 66 -4.96 6.85 -5.60
CA PRO A 66 -5.06 5.77 -6.58
C PRO A 66 -6.30 4.91 -6.36
N HIS A 67 -7.13 4.73 -7.40
CA HIS A 67 -8.45 4.11 -7.23
C HIS A 67 -8.47 2.57 -7.24
N LEU A 68 -7.47 1.88 -7.79
CA LEU A 68 -7.55 0.41 -7.94
C LEU A 68 -7.78 -0.29 -6.58
N PRO A 69 -7.08 0.07 -5.49
CA PRO A 69 -7.35 -0.49 -4.17
C PRO A 69 -8.78 -0.21 -3.69
N LEU A 70 -9.34 0.98 -3.97
CA LEU A 70 -10.72 1.32 -3.60
C LEU A 70 -11.72 0.46 -4.36
N TYR A 71 -11.55 0.30 -5.67
CA TYR A 71 -12.45 -0.51 -6.50
C TYR A 71 -12.42 -1.98 -6.10
N LEU A 72 -11.25 -2.50 -5.72
CA LEU A 72 -11.11 -3.86 -5.22
C LEU A 72 -11.75 -4.06 -3.84
N LEU A 73 -11.97 -2.98 -3.07
CA LEU A 73 -12.66 -3.05 -1.78
C LEU A 73 -14.19 -3.07 -1.90
N ILE A 74 -14.77 -2.57 -3.00
CA ILE A 74 -16.23 -2.50 -3.20
C ILE A 74 -16.95 -3.84 -2.96
N PRO A 75 -16.47 -5.00 -3.48
CA PRO A 75 -17.15 -6.27 -3.25
C PRO A 75 -17.25 -6.65 -1.76
N PHE A 76 -16.28 -6.24 -0.94
CA PHE A 76 -16.24 -6.58 0.48
C PHE A 76 -17.26 -5.80 1.32
N TYR A 77 -17.76 -4.66 0.81
CA TYR A 77 -18.84 -3.90 1.47
C TYR A 77 -20.11 -4.75 1.64
N TYR A 78 -20.38 -5.65 0.71
CA TYR A 78 -21.57 -6.51 0.74
C TYR A 78 -21.42 -7.75 1.65
N ILE A 79 -20.26 -7.94 2.29
CA ILE A 79 -19.99 -9.09 3.16
C ILE A 79 -20.26 -8.71 4.63
N PRO A 80 -21.25 -9.34 5.30
CA PRO A 80 -21.51 -9.09 6.70
C PRO A 80 -20.29 -9.37 7.58
N GLY A 81 -20.02 -8.50 8.56
CA GLY A 81 -18.91 -8.65 9.51
C GLY A 81 -17.61 -7.96 9.08
N LEU A 82 -17.49 -7.45 7.86
CA LEU A 82 -16.32 -6.67 7.42
C LEU A 82 -16.49 -5.15 7.54
N ALA A 83 -17.66 -4.70 7.98
CA ALA A 83 -18.03 -3.29 8.14
C ALA A 83 -17.07 -2.49 9.04
N THR A 84 -16.46 -3.15 10.04
CA THR A 84 -15.62 -2.53 11.07
C THR A 84 -14.14 -2.39 10.68
N GLY A 85 -13.82 -2.29 9.38
CA GLY A 85 -12.45 -2.00 8.91
C GLY A 85 -11.56 -3.21 8.62
N ALA A 86 -12.09 -4.44 8.65
CA ALA A 86 -11.31 -5.65 8.35
C ALA A 86 -11.11 -5.90 6.84
N ALA A 87 -11.91 -5.29 5.97
CA ALA A 87 -11.88 -5.53 4.52
C ALA A 87 -10.51 -5.26 3.84
N PRO A 88 -9.79 -4.17 4.12
CA PRO A 88 -8.45 -3.93 3.56
C PRO A 88 -7.43 -5.03 3.89
N TYR A 89 -7.51 -5.57 5.10
CA TYR A 89 -6.64 -6.66 5.55
C TYR A 89 -6.92 -7.95 4.80
N LEU A 90 -8.19 -8.25 4.58
CA LEU A 90 -8.60 -9.40 3.77
C LEU A 90 -8.16 -9.24 2.31
N LEU A 91 -8.32 -8.05 1.72
CA LEU A 91 -7.83 -7.78 0.37
C LEU A 91 -6.32 -7.98 0.26
N SER A 92 -5.55 -7.39 1.18
CA SER A 92 -4.09 -7.55 1.24
C SER A 92 -3.68 -9.02 1.36
N LEU A 93 -4.35 -9.78 2.23
CA LEU A 93 -4.15 -11.21 2.43
C LEU A 93 -4.42 -12.00 1.14
N LEU A 94 -5.55 -11.75 0.47
CA LEU A 94 -5.92 -12.43 -0.78
C LEU A 94 -4.92 -12.15 -1.90
N VAL A 95 -4.43 -10.91 -2.00
CA VAL A 95 -3.41 -10.53 -2.97
C VAL A 95 -2.08 -11.21 -2.68
N ALA A 96 -1.66 -11.28 -1.41
CA ALA A 96 -0.44 -11.99 -1.02
C ALA A 96 -0.54 -13.51 -1.29
N ILE A 97 -1.69 -14.13 -1.01
CA ILE A 97 -1.95 -15.54 -1.34
C ILE A 97 -1.93 -15.75 -2.86
N TYR A 98 -2.52 -14.84 -3.63
CA TYR A 98 -2.49 -14.91 -5.08
C TYR A 98 -1.05 -14.76 -5.64
N LEU A 99 -0.25 -13.87 -5.07
CA LEU A 99 1.17 -13.73 -5.40
C LEU A 99 1.94 -15.03 -5.09
N LEU A 100 1.73 -15.65 -3.92
CA LEU A 100 2.32 -16.95 -3.58
C LEU A 100 1.85 -18.06 -4.52
N HIS A 101 0.59 -18.05 -4.94
CA HIS A 101 0.05 -18.99 -5.92
C HIS A 101 0.72 -18.84 -7.29
N LEU A 102 0.82 -17.61 -7.80
CA LEU A 102 1.53 -17.31 -9.03
C LEU A 102 2.99 -17.75 -8.95
N TRP A 103 3.67 -17.41 -7.86
CA TRP A 103 5.06 -17.80 -7.64
C TRP A 103 5.24 -19.31 -7.60
N ALA A 104 4.39 -20.03 -6.86
CA ALA A 104 4.42 -21.49 -6.81
C ALA A 104 4.15 -22.12 -8.19
N LYS A 105 3.21 -21.57 -8.96
CA LYS A 105 2.95 -21.99 -10.35
C LYS A 105 4.19 -21.81 -11.21
N ASN A 106 4.89 -20.68 -11.06
CA ASN A 106 6.08 -20.36 -11.81
C ASN A 106 7.32 -21.18 -11.41
N LEU A 107 7.44 -21.54 -10.14
CA LEU A 107 8.52 -22.41 -9.67
C LEU A 107 8.41 -23.85 -10.19
N LYS A 108 7.24 -24.28 -10.67
CA LYS A 108 7.08 -25.61 -11.30
C LYS A 108 8.00 -25.80 -12.51
N GLU A 109 8.38 -24.72 -13.18
CA GLU A 109 9.30 -24.72 -14.32
C GLU A 109 10.76 -25.02 -13.90
N VAL A 110 11.08 -24.95 -12.60
CA VAL A 110 12.44 -25.08 -12.04
C VAL A 110 12.71 -26.49 -11.45
N GLU A 111 11.72 -27.40 -11.47
CA GLU A 111 11.83 -28.78 -10.96
C GLU A 111 12.31 -28.88 -9.49
N LEU A 112 11.87 -27.95 -8.63
CA LEU A 112 12.22 -27.98 -7.21
C LEU A 112 11.49 -29.10 -6.46
N SER A 113 12.22 -29.80 -5.59
CA SER A 113 11.60 -30.72 -4.62
C SER A 113 10.75 -29.94 -3.62
N GLU A 114 9.68 -30.55 -3.13
CA GLU A 114 8.66 -29.89 -2.31
C GLU A 114 9.15 -29.37 -0.97
N HIS A 115 10.00 -30.14 -0.30
CA HIS A 115 10.63 -29.68 0.94
C HIS A 115 11.42 -28.39 0.73
N ARG A 116 12.06 -28.22 -0.43
CA ARG A 116 12.78 -26.99 -0.78
C ARG A 116 11.79 -25.84 -1.03
N LEU A 117 10.68 -26.11 -1.71
CA LEU A 117 9.63 -25.11 -1.93
C LEU A 117 9.04 -24.60 -0.60
N VAL A 118 8.74 -25.51 0.33
CA VAL A 118 8.21 -25.15 1.66
C VAL A 118 9.22 -24.31 2.44
N ILE A 119 10.50 -24.70 2.44
CA ILE A 119 11.57 -23.93 3.12
C ILE A 119 11.68 -22.52 2.52
N LEU A 120 11.73 -22.39 1.18
CA LEU A 120 11.84 -21.09 0.52
C LEU A 120 10.61 -20.22 0.80
N GLY A 121 9.40 -20.80 0.71
CA GLY A 121 8.18 -20.05 0.97
C GLY A 121 8.04 -19.61 2.43
N LEU A 122 8.45 -20.44 3.39
CA LEU A 122 8.53 -20.04 4.79
C LEU A 122 9.50 -18.87 4.98
N LEU A 123 10.68 -18.91 4.36
CA LEU A 123 11.66 -17.82 4.49
C LEU A 123 11.17 -16.52 3.84
N VAL A 124 10.42 -16.59 2.73
CA VAL A 124 9.77 -15.42 2.13
C VAL A 124 8.68 -14.88 3.07
N VAL A 125 7.78 -15.73 3.56
CA VAL A 125 6.64 -15.32 4.40
C VAL A 125 7.07 -14.79 5.77
N LEU A 126 8.13 -15.35 6.36
CA LEU A 126 8.67 -14.90 7.66
C LEU A 126 9.51 -13.62 7.55
N HIS A 127 9.87 -13.20 6.35
CA HIS A 127 10.58 -11.95 6.15
C HIS A 127 9.64 -10.77 6.51
N PRO A 128 10.07 -9.81 7.35
CA PRO A 128 9.18 -8.78 7.86
C PRO A 128 8.60 -7.91 6.75
N ALA A 129 9.37 -7.67 5.68
CA ALA A 129 8.90 -6.89 4.55
C ALA A 129 7.72 -7.55 3.82
N PHE A 130 7.74 -8.88 3.63
CA PHE A 130 6.61 -9.60 3.04
C PHE A 130 5.45 -9.66 4.04
N LEU A 131 5.75 -9.98 5.30
CA LEU A 131 4.74 -10.15 6.33
C LEU A 131 3.96 -8.87 6.62
N TRP A 132 4.67 -7.75 6.77
CA TRP A 132 4.08 -6.41 6.90
C TRP A 132 3.17 -6.10 5.71
N SER A 133 3.67 -6.29 4.49
CA SER A 133 2.92 -6.01 3.28
C SER A 133 1.65 -6.85 3.18
N ALA A 134 1.69 -8.12 3.61
CA ALA A 134 0.55 -9.02 3.58
C ALA A 134 -0.48 -8.76 4.69
N THR A 135 -0.04 -8.34 5.88
CA THR A 135 -0.88 -8.29 7.09
C THR A 135 -1.27 -6.88 7.55
N ALA A 136 -0.71 -5.82 6.96
CA ALA A 136 -0.99 -4.44 7.37
C ALA A 136 -2.30 -3.85 6.81
N GLY A 137 -2.93 -4.52 5.83
CA GLY A 137 -4.11 -3.98 5.13
C GLY A 137 -3.81 -2.80 4.20
N SER A 138 -2.54 -2.54 3.94
CA SER A 138 -2.08 -1.52 3.01
C SER A 138 -2.18 -1.97 1.55
N HIS A 139 -1.94 -1.05 0.62
CA HIS A 139 -1.81 -1.38 -0.80
C HIS A 139 -0.46 -1.99 -1.18
N ILE A 140 0.48 -2.11 -0.24
CA ILE A 140 1.83 -2.61 -0.53
C ILE A 140 1.77 -4.04 -1.07
N ALA A 141 0.82 -4.89 -0.63
CA ALA A 141 0.63 -6.22 -1.23
C ALA A 141 0.28 -6.16 -2.74
N LEU A 142 -0.56 -5.22 -3.15
CA LEU A 142 -0.87 -4.98 -4.56
C LEU A 142 0.34 -4.43 -5.31
N SER A 143 1.09 -3.51 -4.71
CA SER A 143 2.36 -3.00 -5.24
C SER A 143 3.39 -4.12 -5.43
N MET A 144 3.48 -5.07 -4.49
CA MET A 144 4.34 -6.26 -4.59
C MET A 144 3.91 -7.17 -5.74
N LEU A 145 2.61 -7.40 -5.92
CA LEU A 145 2.10 -8.18 -7.05
C LEU A 145 2.43 -7.51 -8.38
N ALA A 146 2.21 -6.19 -8.49
CA ALA A 146 2.57 -5.43 -9.68
C ALA A 146 4.08 -5.47 -9.94
N PHE A 147 4.91 -5.30 -8.91
CA PHE A 147 6.36 -5.36 -9.02
C PHE A 147 6.87 -6.75 -9.42
N TYR A 148 6.26 -7.84 -8.90
CA TYR A 148 6.55 -9.21 -9.33
C TYR A 148 6.28 -9.40 -10.82
N LEU A 149 5.12 -8.96 -11.32
CA LEU A 149 4.76 -9.05 -12.73
C LEU A 149 5.67 -8.18 -13.61
N LEU A 150 6.02 -6.98 -13.13
CA LEU A 150 6.93 -6.06 -13.81
C LEU A 150 8.31 -6.70 -14.00
N TYR A 151 8.88 -7.23 -12.92
CA TYR A 151 10.21 -7.80 -12.94
C TYR A 151 10.25 -9.10 -13.77
N ARG A 152 9.20 -9.92 -13.70
CA ARG A 152 9.07 -11.10 -14.56
C ARG A 152 8.97 -10.73 -16.05
N ALA A 153 8.21 -9.68 -16.40
CA ALA A 153 8.18 -9.17 -17.77
C ALA A 153 9.57 -8.70 -18.22
N ALA A 154 10.31 -8.00 -17.35
CA ALA A 154 11.69 -7.59 -17.62
C ALA A 154 12.62 -8.80 -17.84
N GLN A 155 12.50 -9.86 -17.04
CA GLN A 155 13.27 -11.09 -17.22
C GLN A 155 12.99 -11.75 -18.58
N HIS A 156 11.71 -11.89 -18.98
CA HIS A 156 11.36 -12.44 -20.30
C HIS A 156 11.86 -11.58 -21.47
N ILE A 157 11.87 -10.25 -21.32
CA ILE A 157 12.50 -9.36 -22.33
C ILE A 157 13.99 -9.66 -22.45
N ILE A 158 14.69 -9.83 -21.32
CA ILE A 158 16.13 -10.06 -21.29
C ILE A 158 16.49 -11.45 -21.83
N SER A 159 15.77 -12.50 -21.42
CA SER A 159 16.10 -13.88 -21.80
C SER A 159 15.55 -14.26 -23.17
N ASP A 160 14.25 -14.03 -23.38
CA ASP A 160 13.49 -14.64 -24.48
C ASP A 160 13.31 -13.66 -25.66
N HIS A 161 13.70 -12.39 -25.47
CA HIS A 161 13.59 -11.32 -26.47
C HIS A 161 12.16 -11.12 -26.97
N ASP A 162 11.18 -11.42 -26.10
CA ASP A 162 9.76 -11.43 -26.43
C ASP A 162 9.18 -10.01 -26.50
N LEU A 163 8.53 -9.71 -27.63
CA LEU A 163 7.84 -8.44 -27.85
C LEU A 163 6.59 -8.29 -26.98
N HIS A 164 5.88 -9.38 -26.68
CA HIS A 164 4.69 -9.33 -25.84
C HIS A 164 5.02 -8.90 -24.40
N SER A 165 6.21 -9.27 -23.93
CA SER A 165 6.70 -8.88 -22.61
C SER A 165 6.91 -7.36 -22.46
N TYR A 166 7.22 -6.62 -23.52
CA TYR A 166 7.24 -5.14 -23.47
C TYR A 166 5.85 -4.53 -23.27
N ILE A 167 4.84 -5.10 -23.93
CA ILE A 167 3.45 -4.67 -23.76
C ILE A 167 2.99 -5.01 -22.33
N SER A 168 3.34 -6.20 -21.84
CA SER A 168 3.06 -6.60 -20.46
C SER A 168 3.69 -5.63 -19.46
N LEU A 169 4.96 -5.25 -19.65
CA LEU A 169 5.65 -4.27 -18.82
C LEU A 169 4.90 -2.92 -18.78
N ALA A 170 4.48 -2.42 -19.94
CA ALA A 170 3.74 -1.17 -20.05
C ALA A 170 2.36 -1.23 -19.36
N VAL A 171 1.63 -2.33 -19.56
CA VAL A 171 0.32 -2.57 -18.94
C VAL A 171 0.45 -2.66 -17.42
N VAL A 172 1.47 -3.37 -16.92
CA VAL A 172 1.73 -3.47 -15.48
C VAL A 172 2.01 -2.09 -14.87
N PHE A 173 2.75 -1.21 -15.55
CA PHE A 173 2.95 0.16 -15.08
C PHE A 173 1.68 0.98 -15.02
N VAL A 174 0.79 0.83 -16.01
CA VAL A 174 -0.53 1.47 -15.97
C VAL A 174 -1.30 0.99 -14.75
N PHE A 175 -1.34 -0.32 -14.49
CA PHE A 175 -1.97 -0.85 -13.28
C PHE A 175 -1.30 -0.33 -12.01
N TYR A 176 0.03 -0.28 -11.97
CA TYR A 176 0.78 0.22 -10.82
C TYR A 176 0.40 1.66 -10.49
N PHE A 177 0.29 2.54 -11.49
CA PHE A 177 -0.13 3.93 -11.29
C PHE A 177 -1.48 4.05 -10.55
N PHE A 178 -2.42 3.14 -10.84
CA PHE A 178 -3.71 3.12 -10.15
C PHE A 178 -3.69 2.40 -8.80
N ILE A 179 -2.59 1.72 -8.42
CA ILE A 179 -2.39 1.09 -7.11
C ILE A 179 -1.78 2.08 -6.11
N ASP A 180 -0.77 2.82 -6.55
CA ASP A 180 0.13 3.56 -5.68
C ASP A 180 0.75 4.76 -6.41
N GLY A 181 0.83 5.91 -5.73
CA GLY A 181 1.52 7.10 -6.23
C GLY A 181 3.02 6.88 -6.44
N SER A 182 3.62 5.92 -5.72
CA SER A 182 5.04 5.57 -5.86
C SER A 182 5.40 5.07 -7.26
N ALA A 183 4.42 4.62 -8.04
CA ALA A 183 4.58 4.16 -9.41
C ALA A 183 5.28 5.18 -10.32
N ILE A 184 5.09 6.48 -10.11
CA ILE A 184 5.76 7.54 -10.88
C ILE A 184 7.27 7.45 -10.68
N PHE A 185 7.74 7.33 -9.44
CA PHE A 185 9.16 7.24 -9.11
C PHE A 185 9.76 5.91 -9.59
N ILE A 186 9.02 4.81 -9.46
CA ILE A 186 9.42 3.50 -9.96
C ILE A 186 9.56 3.54 -11.49
N PHE A 187 8.62 4.16 -12.19
CA PHE A 187 8.67 4.32 -13.65
C PHE A 187 9.89 5.15 -14.08
N VAL A 188 10.08 6.34 -13.48
CA VAL A 188 11.22 7.22 -13.80
C VAL A 188 12.55 6.52 -13.51
N ALA A 189 12.66 5.78 -12.40
CA ALA A 189 13.84 5.01 -12.07
C ALA A 189 14.13 3.89 -13.08
N LEU A 190 13.11 3.34 -13.74
CA LEU A 190 13.29 2.30 -14.74
C LEU A 190 13.82 2.84 -16.07
N ILE A 191 13.46 4.08 -16.47
CA ILE A 191 13.85 4.68 -17.75
C ILE A 191 15.34 4.45 -18.10
N PRO A 192 16.31 4.83 -17.26
CA PRO A 192 17.73 4.59 -17.57
C PRO A 192 18.09 3.10 -17.59
N LEU A 193 17.40 2.27 -16.81
CA LEU A 193 17.63 0.83 -16.71
C LEU A 193 17.03 0.04 -17.86
N LEU A 194 16.12 0.62 -18.64
CA LEU A 194 15.56 -0.01 -19.83
C LEU A 194 16.63 -0.39 -20.85
N VAL A 195 17.73 0.37 -20.94
CA VAL A 195 18.90 0.03 -21.77
C VAL A 195 19.57 -1.27 -21.29
N VAL A 196 19.54 -1.53 -19.98
CA VAL A 196 20.05 -2.77 -19.39
C VAL A 196 19.06 -3.93 -19.54
N ILE A 197 17.77 -3.65 -19.75
CA ILE A 197 16.75 -4.68 -19.99
C ILE A 197 16.70 -5.09 -21.47
N ALA A 198 16.79 -4.12 -22.38
CA ALA A 198 16.55 -4.34 -23.80
C ALA A 198 17.66 -5.13 -24.51
N PRO A 199 17.35 -5.98 -25.49
CA PRO A 199 18.36 -6.57 -26.35
C PRO A 199 19.20 -5.52 -27.08
N ILE A 200 20.52 -5.76 -27.19
CA ILE A 200 21.47 -4.84 -27.84
C ILE A 200 21.01 -4.49 -29.27
N ARG A 201 20.47 -5.47 -30.00
CA ARG A 201 19.95 -5.27 -31.36
C ARG A 201 18.82 -4.24 -31.41
N THR A 202 17.89 -4.27 -30.46
CA THR A 202 16.77 -3.32 -30.38
C THR A 202 17.29 -1.91 -30.10
N ILE A 203 18.24 -1.79 -29.17
CA ILE A 203 18.88 -0.51 -28.81
C ILE A 203 19.61 0.09 -30.01
N MET A 204 20.32 -0.73 -30.78
CA MET A 204 21.09 -0.27 -31.94
C MET A 204 20.21 0.19 -33.12
N VAL A 205 19.04 -0.43 -33.29
CA VAL A 205 18.17 -0.16 -34.45
C VAL A 205 17.18 0.96 -34.16
N SER A 206 16.53 0.94 -33.00
CA SER A 206 15.53 1.94 -32.64
C SER A 206 15.38 2.06 -31.11
N PRO A 207 16.28 2.78 -30.44
CA PRO A 207 16.23 2.94 -28.99
C PRO A 207 14.95 3.68 -28.56
N MET A 208 14.46 4.61 -29.37
CA MET A 208 13.24 5.38 -29.10
C MET A 208 11.98 4.50 -29.05
N SER A 209 11.91 3.44 -29.88
CA SER A 209 10.74 2.56 -29.92
C SER A 209 10.45 1.93 -28.56
N LEU A 210 11.49 1.59 -27.81
CA LEU A 210 11.36 0.99 -26.49
C LEU A 210 10.73 1.96 -25.49
N TYR A 211 11.22 3.21 -25.46
CA TYR A 211 10.66 4.23 -24.58
C TYR A 211 9.23 4.57 -24.95
N LEU A 212 8.89 4.55 -26.25
CA LEU A 212 7.52 4.78 -26.70
C LEU A 212 6.60 3.63 -26.30
N ILE A 213 7.01 2.37 -26.45
CA ILE A 213 6.17 1.21 -26.10
C ILE A 213 5.85 1.20 -24.60
N VAL A 214 6.85 1.45 -23.76
CA VAL A 214 6.68 1.40 -22.29
C VAL A 214 6.09 2.70 -21.74
N GLY A 215 6.55 3.84 -22.24
CA GLY A 215 6.19 5.15 -21.70
C GLY A 215 4.89 5.73 -22.23
N THR A 216 4.46 5.41 -23.46
CA THR A 216 3.22 5.96 -24.01
C THR A 216 2.00 5.54 -23.19
N PRO A 217 1.77 4.24 -22.88
CA PRO A 217 0.61 3.83 -22.08
C PRO A 217 0.60 4.46 -20.69
N PHE A 218 1.76 4.57 -20.05
CA PHE A 218 1.88 5.22 -18.74
C PHE A 218 1.57 6.72 -18.79
N ALA A 219 2.09 7.43 -19.80
CA ALA A 219 1.78 8.84 -20.03
C ALA A 219 0.27 9.04 -20.28
N PHE A 220 -0.36 8.18 -21.09
CA PHE A 220 -1.81 8.22 -21.29
C PHE A 220 -2.57 8.04 -19.97
N ALA A 221 -2.17 7.09 -19.11
CA ALA A 221 -2.79 6.91 -17.80
C ALA A 221 -2.68 8.17 -16.92
N LEU A 222 -1.49 8.80 -16.87
CA LEU A 222 -1.25 10.04 -16.14
C LEU A 222 -2.09 11.21 -16.69
N PHE A 223 -2.13 11.38 -18.02
CA PHE A 223 -2.91 12.44 -18.65
C PHE A 223 -4.42 12.23 -18.48
N SER A 224 -4.90 10.99 -18.56
CA SER A 224 -6.29 10.66 -18.26
C SER A 224 -6.63 10.97 -16.81
N TRP A 225 -5.73 10.68 -15.87
CA TRP A 225 -5.93 11.01 -14.46
C TRP A 225 -6.01 12.52 -14.19
N ALA A 226 -5.09 13.28 -14.79
CA ALA A 226 -5.06 14.73 -14.67
C ALA A 226 -6.29 15.37 -15.36
N TYR A 227 -6.77 14.79 -16.47
CA TYR A 227 -8.01 15.20 -17.12
C TYR A 227 -9.24 14.96 -16.23
N LEU A 228 -9.33 13.81 -15.54
CA LEU A 228 -10.42 13.55 -14.60
C LEU A 228 -10.38 14.53 -13.40
N ASN A 229 -9.19 14.82 -12.87
CA ASN A 229 -9.01 15.86 -11.86
C ASN A 229 -9.51 17.23 -12.35
N TRP A 230 -9.24 17.59 -13.61
CA TRP A 230 -9.74 18.85 -14.16
C TRP A 230 -11.28 18.89 -14.22
N ILE A 231 -11.94 17.81 -14.64
CA ILE A 231 -13.40 17.73 -14.74
C ILE A 231 -14.05 17.81 -13.35
N PHE A 232 -13.58 17.01 -12.40
CA PHE A 232 -14.28 16.78 -11.14
C PHE A 232 -13.80 17.67 -9.98
N GLU A 233 -12.51 18.01 -9.96
CA GLU A 233 -11.90 18.84 -8.91
C GLU A 233 -11.63 20.28 -9.39
N GLY A 234 -11.89 20.58 -10.67
CA GLY A 234 -11.74 21.91 -11.26
C GLY A 234 -10.30 22.31 -11.61
N SER A 235 -9.31 21.48 -11.33
CA SER A 235 -7.89 21.73 -11.65
C SER A 235 -7.17 20.48 -12.14
N PHE A 236 -6.40 20.63 -13.23
CA PHE A 236 -5.59 19.56 -13.81
C PHE A 236 -4.52 19.01 -12.86
N THR A 237 -4.02 19.86 -11.96
CA THR A 237 -2.94 19.52 -11.03
C THR A 237 -3.45 19.27 -9.61
N ASN A 238 -4.76 19.15 -9.38
CA ASN A 238 -5.30 19.09 -8.03
C ASN A 238 -4.68 17.96 -7.20
N PHE A 239 -4.52 16.77 -7.80
CA PHE A 239 -3.85 15.62 -7.17
C PHE A 239 -2.38 15.85 -6.79
N ILE A 240 -1.70 16.92 -7.20
CA ILE A 240 -0.33 17.25 -6.76
C ILE A 240 -0.24 18.60 -6.05
N THR A 241 -1.38 19.23 -5.75
CA THR A 241 -1.44 20.53 -5.05
C THR A 241 -2.33 20.49 -3.82
N ASP A 242 -3.33 19.61 -3.80
CA ASP A 242 -4.22 19.41 -2.66
C ASP A 242 -3.48 18.75 -1.51
N ALA A 243 -3.64 19.31 -0.31
CA ALA A 243 -2.89 18.92 0.88
C ALA A 243 -3.19 17.48 1.37
N ASP A 244 -4.26 16.88 0.88
CA ASP A 244 -4.72 15.56 1.32
C ASP A 244 -4.64 14.53 0.18
N SER A 245 -3.79 14.79 -0.81
CA SER A 245 -3.51 13.87 -1.89
C SER A 245 -2.46 12.82 -1.50
N ASP A 246 -2.78 11.54 -1.75
CA ASP A 246 -1.84 10.42 -1.58
C ASP A 246 -0.61 10.54 -2.52
N PHE A 247 -0.72 11.32 -3.61
CA PHE A 247 0.39 11.55 -4.54
C PHE A 247 1.46 12.52 -3.99
N LEU A 248 1.18 13.24 -2.90
CA LEU A 248 2.17 14.06 -2.22
C LEU A 248 3.03 13.28 -1.21
N GLY A 249 2.60 12.08 -0.82
CA GLY A 249 3.31 11.24 0.14
C GLY A 249 3.61 12.01 1.44
N GLY A 250 4.87 12.00 1.86
CA GLY A 250 5.35 12.68 3.07
C GLY A 250 5.64 14.18 2.94
N MET A 251 5.41 14.80 1.78
CA MET A 251 5.88 16.17 1.50
C MET A 251 5.33 17.21 2.49
N LEU A 252 4.12 16.99 3.00
CA LEU A 252 3.45 17.92 3.94
C LEU A 252 3.70 17.54 5.41
N HIS A 253 4.36 16.41 5.64
CA HIS A 253 4.57 15.77 6.93
C HIS A 253 6.05 15.50 7.19
N VAL A 254 6.94 16.29 6.58
CA VAL A 254 8.40 16.09 6.67
C VAL A 254 8.87 16.01 8.12
N PHE A 255 8.30 16.83 9.01
CA PHE A 255 8.66 16.83 10.44
C PHE A 255 8.19 15.60 11.22
N ASP A 256 7.22 14.86 10.68
CA ASP A 256 6.67 13.65 11.31
C ASP A 256 7.50 12.40 10.97
N TYR A 257 8.39 12.49 9.96
CA TYR A 257 9.15 11.36 9.43
C TYR A 257 10.67 11.58 9.53
N PRO A 258 11.36 10.87 10.45
CA PRO A 258 12.81 11.01 10.62
C PRO A 258 13.62 10.82 9.33
N TRP A 259 13.22 9.87 8.47
CA TRP A 259 13.85 9.64 7.18
C TRP A 259 13.87 10.89 6.28
N LEU A 260 12.75 11.63 6.24
CA LEU A 260 12.64 12.84 5.43
C LEU A 260 13.39 14.02 6.03
N LEU A 261 13.54 14.08 7.35
CA LEU A 261 14.39 15.07 8.01
C LEU A 261 15.87 14.86 7.68
N ASP A 262 16.33 13.61 7.71
CA ASP A 262 17.74 13.29 7.53
C ASP A 262 18.16 13.28 6.05
N TYR A 263 17.28 12.81 5.15
CA TYR A 263 17.61 12.53 3.75
C TYR A 263 16.77 13.29 2.73
N GLY A 264 15.69 13.96 3.15
CA GLY A 264 14.81 14.69 2.25
C GLY A 264 15.54 15.76 1.44
N GLY A 265 15.15 15.93 0.18
CA GLY A 265 15.78 16.90 -0.73
C GLY A 265 17.14 16.48 -1.29
N GLN A 266 17.67 15.32 -0.89
CA GLN A 266 18.95 14.79 -1.37
C GLN A 266 18.75 13.57 -2.26
N PHE A 267 19.67 13.33 -3.19
CA PHE A 267 19.63 12.14 -4.06
C PHE A 267 20.64 11.06 -3.61
N PHE A 268 21.91 11.44 -3.45
CA PHE A 268 22.99 10.47 -3.20
C PHE A 268 23.00 9.90 -1.78
N MET A 269 22.66 10.69 -0.76
CA MET A 269 22.61 10.21 0.62
C MET A 269 21.52 9.15 0.84
N PRO A 270 20.24 9.35 0.44
CA PRO A 270 19.24 8.29 0.53
C PRO A 270 19.59 7.08 -0.33
N LEU A 271 20.23 7.26 -1.49
CA LEU A 271 20.72 6.13 -2.28
C LEU A 271 21.73 5.26 -1.50
N LEU A 272 22.69 5.89 -0.84
CA LEU A 272 23.70 5.22 -0.02
C LEU A 272 23.07 4.54 1.20
N ALA A 273 22.19 5.25 1.91
CA ALA A 273 21.47 4.71 3.05
C ALA A 273 20.58 3.51 2.64
N ALA A 274 19.80 3.65 1.57
CA ALA A 274 18.96 2.57 1.03
C ALA A 274 19.79 1.36 0.58
N THR A 275 21.00 1.59 0.06
CA THR A 275 21.95 0.51 -0.26
C THR A 275 22.35 -0.24 1.01
N GLY A 276 22.68 0.48 2.10
CA GLY A 276 22.95 -0.12 3.40
C GLY A 276 21.76 -0.95 3.90
N TYR A 277 20.54 -0.41 3.82
CA TYR A 277 19.32 -1.12 4.20
C TYR A 277 19.12 -2.40 3.37
N LEU A 278 19.33 -2.33 2.05
CA LEU A 278 19.22 -3.48 1.15
C LEU A 278 20.26 -4.55 1.49
N LEU A 279 21.50 -4.17 1.80
CA LEU A 279 22.56 -5.13 2.16
C LEU A 279 22.29 -5.86 3.48
N ILE A 280 21.61 -5.20 4.41
CA ILE A 280 21.23 -5.76 5.71
C ILE A 280 19.96 -6.63 5.59
N ALA A 281 18.92 -6.10 4.95
CA ALA A 281 17.61 -6.77 4.86
C ALA A 281 17.56 -7.83 3.74
N PHE A 282 18.30 -7.63 2.65
CA PHE A 282 18.28 -8.52 1.48
C PHE A 282 19.69 -8.89 0.97
N PRO A 283 20.62 -9.36 1.81
CA PRO A 283 21.93 -9.85 1.36
C PRO A 283 21.82 -10.99 0.32
N VAL A 284 20.70 -11.73 0.32
CA VAL A 284 20.39 -12.71 -0.73
C VAL A 284 20.38 -12.13 -2.14
N SER A 285 19.99 -10.87 -2.33
CA SER A 285 20.03 -10.20 -3.64
C SER A 285 21.45 -10.09 -4.18
N VAL A 286 22.43 -9.84 -3.30
CA VAL A 286 23.86 -9.80 -3.67
C VAL A 286 24.37 -11.19 -4.00
N TYR A 287 24.00 -12.19 -3.21
CA TYR A 287 24.33 -13.58 -3.52
C TYR A 287 23.83 -14.00 -4.90
N LEU A 288 22.58 -13.68 -5.24
CA LEU A 288 22.00 -13.98 -6.56
C LEU A 288 22.72 -13.23 -7.69
N LEU A 289 23.08 -11.97 -7.48
CA LEU A 289 23.88 -11.21 -8.46
C LEU A 289 25.26 -11.84 -8.72
N LEU A 290 25.93 -12.31 -7.66
CA LEU A 290 27.25 -12.94 -7.77
C LEU A 290 27.17 -14.32 -8.42
N ASP A 291 26.14 -15.10 -8.11
CA ASP A 291 25.89 -16.41 -8.72
C ASP A 291 25.65 -16.29 -10.24
N THR A 292 25.05 -15.19 -10.68
CA THR A 292 24.70 -14.96 -12.08
C THR A 292 25.81 -14.30 -12.91
N ILE A 293 26.98 -13.98 -12.34
CA ILE A 293 28.06 -13.21 -13.00
C ILE A 293 28.54 -13.83 -14.33
N ASN A 294 28.51 -15.15 -14.43
CA ASN A 294 28.95 -15.88 -15.62
C ASN A 294 27.88 -15.94 -16.73
N ASN A 295 26.63 -15.55 -16.44
CA ASN A 295 25.53 -15.55 -17.39
C ASN A 295 25.06 -14.10 -17.61
N SER A 296 25.47 -13.52 -18.74
CA SER A 296 25.19 -12.11 -19.09
C SER A 296 23.70 -11.73 -19.00
N TYR A 297 22.79 -12.62 -19.41
CA TYR A 297 21.35 -12.34 -19.34
C TYR A 297 20.85 -12.31 -17.89
N ARG A 298 21.23 -13.30 -17.09
CA ARG A 298 20.80 -13.37 -15.69
C ARG A 298 21.41 -12.26 -14.84
N PHE A 299 22.70 -11.98 -15.05
CA PHE A 299 23.38 -10.88 -14.38
C PHE A 299 22.66 -9.55 -14.61
N ARG A 300 22.24 -9.27 -15.86
CA ARG A 300 21.48 -8.05 -16.19
C ARG A 300 20.14 -7.99 -15.44
N ALA A 301 19.42 -9.09 -15.33
CA ALA A 301 18.17 -9.14 -14.56
C ALA A 301 18.44 -8.85 -13.08
N SER A 302 19.31 -9.64 -12.43
CA SER A 302 19.64 -9.46 -11.00
C SER A 302 20.19 -8.05 -10.71
N PHE A 303 20.93 -7.47 -11.66
CA PHE A 303 21.44 -6.09 -11.55
C PHE A 303 20.30 -5.07 -11.56
N VAL A 304 19.34 -5.20 -12.48
CA VAL A 304 18.15 -4.35 -12.52
C VAL A 304 17.33 -4.50 -11.24
N LEU A 305 17.13 -5.72 -10.73
CA LEU A 305 16.43 -5.96 -9.46
C LEU A 305 17.01 -5.18 -8.30
N LEU A 306 18.35 -5.14 -8.22
CA LEU A 306 19.06 -4.53 -7.12
C LEU A 306 19.08 -3.01 -7.26
N LEU A 307 19.33 -2.49 -8.47
CA LEU A 307 19.50 -1.07 -8.68
C LEU A 307 18.18 -0.29 -8.82
N HIS A 308 17.13 -0.90 -9.38
CA HIS A 308 15.87 -0.23 -9.68
C HIS A 308 15.15 0.33 -8.43
N PRO A 309 14.92 -0.45 -7.35
CA PRO A 309 14.32 0.06 -6.12
C PRO A 309 15.18 1.13 -5.45
N LEU A 310 16.51 1.00 -5.50
CA LEU A 310 17.43 1.96 -4.90
C LEU A 310 17.35 3.34 -5.58
N ILE A 311 17.33 3.37 -6.92
CA ILE A 311 17.14 4.61 -7.67
C ILE A 311 15.75 5.18 -7.39
N ALA A 312 14.71 4.35 -7.33
CA ALA A 312 13.35 4.81 -7.02
C ALA A 312 13.28 5.47 -5.63
N ILE A 313 13.91 4.87 -4.62
CA ILE A 313 14.01 5.44 -3.26
C ILE A 313 14.73 6.79 -3.27
N ALA A 314 15.86 6.88 -3.99
CA ALA A 314 16.62 8.12 -4.09
C ALA A 314 15.82 9.25 -4.75
N ILE A 315 15.11 8.96 -5.85
CA ILE A 315 14.26 9.96 -6.52
C ILE A 315 13.09 10.36 -5.61
N ALA A 316 12.35 9.39 -5.07
CA ALA A 316 11.19 9.66 -4.22
C ALA A 316 11.56 10.46 -2.96
N THR A 317 12.67 10.13 -2.31
CA THR A 317 13.16 10.85 -1.13
C THR A 317 13.64 12.27 -1.50
N SER A 318 14.28 12.45 -2.66
CA SER A 318 14.70 13.78 -3.12
C SER A 318 13.52 14.74 -3.34
N GLN A 319 12.33 14.20 -3.57
CA GLN A 319 11.08 14.97 -3.74
C GLN A 319 10.23 15.01 -2.46
N TYR A 320 10.77 14.60 -1.31
CA TYR A 320 10.06 14.49 -0.03
C TYR A 320 8.83 13.58 -0.04
N TYR A 321 8.70 12.68 -1.02
CA TYR A 321 7.55 11.79 -1.14
C TYR A 321 7.61 10.60 -0.18
N LEU A 322 8.78 9.94 -0.09
CA LEU A 322 8.90 8.65 0.59
C LEU A 322 8.99 8.81 2.10
N THR A 323 7.99 8.33 2.85
CA THR A 323 7.97 8.51 4.32
C THR A 323 8.94 7.55 5.02
N HIS A 324 9.11 6.34 4.48
CA HIS A 324 10.06 5.36 4.97
C HIS A 324 10.63 4.50 3.82
N PRO A 325 11.94 4.15 3.80
CA PRO A 325 12.56 3.37 2.72
C PRO A 325 11.94 1.97 2.51
N PHE A 326 11.39 1.36 3.57
CA PHE A 326 10.68 0.07 3.47
C PHE A 326 9.45 0.10 2.56
N GLU A 327 8.83 1.24 2.28
CA GLU A 327 7.70 1.30 1.34
C GLU A 327 8.09 0.78 -0.06
N ILE A 328 9.31 1.06 -0.51
CA ILE A 328 9.84 0.57 -1.79
C ILE A 328 10.73 -0.67 -1.60
N LEU A 329 11.53 -0.75 -0.51
CA LEU A 329 12.38 -1.94 -0.27
C LEU A 329 11.56 -3.22 -0.09
N THR A 330 10.32 -3.14 0.39
CA THR A 330 9.44 -4.32 0.48
C THR A 330 9.22 -5.00 -0.87
N LEU A 331 9.20 -4.22 -1.97
CA LEU A 331 9.06 -4.70 -3.34
C LEU A 331 10.23 -5.61 -3.77
N VAL A 332 11.42 -5.44 -3.17
CA VAL A 332 12.57 -6.34 -3.39
C VAL A 332 12.20 -7.78 -3.05
N SER A 333 11.34 -8.01 -2.05
CA SER A 333 10.85 -9.36 -1.71
C SER A 333 10.12 -9.99 -2.91
N ALA A 334 9.27 -9.22 -3.60
CA ALA A 334 8.55 -9.69 -4.78
C ALA A 334 9.49 -9.90 -5.98
N GLY A 335 10.45 -9.00 -6.18
CA GLY A 335 11.44 -9.17 -7.23
C GLY A 335 12.38 -10.37 -6.98
N LEU A 336 12.75 -10.64 -5.73
CA LEU A 336 13.46 -11.86 -5.32
C LEU A 336 12.65 -13.12 -5.62
N MET A 337 11.34 -13.11 -5.32
CA MET A 337 10.48 -14.24 -5.69
C MET A 337 10.54 -14.52 -7.19
N ALA A 338 10.46 -13.50 -8.04
CA ALA A 338 10.60 -13.66 -9.49
C ALA A 338 12.03 -14.07 -9.92
N GLU A 339 13.08 -13.61 -9.26
CA GLU A 339 14.45 -14.07 -9.53
C GLU A 339 14.62 -15.57 -9.24
N LEU A 340 14.04 -16.06 -8.15
CA LEU A 340 14.09 -17.46 -7.77
C LEU A 340 13.43 -18.40 -8.78
N THR A 341 12.55 -17.91 -9.67
CA THR A 341 11.95 -18.74 -10.74
C THR A 341 12.90 -19.00 -11.91
N TYR A 342 14.05 -18.33 -11.97
CA TYR A 342 15.05 -18.57 -13.01
C TYR A 342 16.31 -19.27 -12.49
N VAL A 343 16.54 -19.29 -11.18
CA VAL A 343 17.71 -19.94 -10.58
C VAL A 343 17.54 -21.46 -10.62
N LYS A 344 18.33 -22.12 -11.47
CA LYS A 344 18.39 -23.59 -11.50
C LYS A 344 19.21 -24.06 -10.30
N MET A 345 18.54 -24.50 -9.24
CA MET A 345 19.17 -25.00 -8.00
C MET A 345 19.64 -26.45 -8.18
N GLN A 346 20.61 -26.65 -9.08
CA GLN A 346 21.05 -27.96 -9.54
C GLN A 346 21.80 -28.71 -8.44
N THR A 347 22.58 -28.01 -7.61
CA THR A 347 23.36 -28.64 -6.55
C THR A 347 22.76 -28.43 -5.16
N LYS A 348 22.94 -29.42 -4.27
CA LYS A 348 22.58 -29.30 -2.85
C LYS A 348 23.31 -28.12 -2.19
N ARG A 349 24.52 -27.82 -2.64
CA ARG A 349 25.37 -26.75 -2.11
C ARG A 349 24.80 -25.36 -2.42
N GLU A 350 24.40 -25.10 -3.66
CA GLU A 350 23.73 -23.86 -4.07
C GLU A 350 22.47 -23.60 -3.25
N PHE A 351 21.64 -24.64 -3.07
CA PHE A 351 20.42 -24.54 -2.28
C PHE A 351 20.71 -24.18 -0.81
N VAL A 352 21.71 -24.83 -0.19
CA VAL A 352 22.09 -24.54 1.19
C VAL A 352 22.59 -23.10 1.35
N PHE A 353 23.42 -22.60 0.43
CA PHE A 353 23.86 -21.21 0.48
C PHE A 353 22.70 -20.23 0.31
N LEU A 354 21.80 -20.48 -0.64
CA LEU A 354 20.61 -19.65 -0.81
C LEU A 354 19.79 -19.58 0.49
N VAL A 355 19.55 -20.73 1.12
CA VAL A 355 18.81 -20.80 2.40
C VAL A 355 19.54 -20.03 3.50
N ILE A 356 20.86 -20.13 3.60
CA ILE A 356 21.66 -19.36 4.57
C ILE A 356 21.49 -17.86 4.32
N PHE A 357 21.67 -17.39 3.09
CA PHE A 357 21.52 -15.97 2.76
C PHE A 357 20.09 -15.47 3.00
N MET A 358 19.07 -16.28 2.69
CA MET A 358 17.67 -15.95 3.01
C MET A 358 17.41 -15.90 4.52
N MET A 359 17.98 -16.81 5.31
CA MET A 359 17.88 -16.74 6.77
C MET A 359 18.54 -15.47 7.31
N VAL A 360 19.71 -15.10 6.79
CA VAL A 360 20.38 -13.84 7.14
C VAL A 360 19.51 -12.64 6.73
N SER A 361 18.87 -12.67 5.54
CA SER A 361 17.90 -11.65 5.13
C SER A 361 16.73 -11.53 6.12
N VAL A 362 16.16 -12.65 6.58
CA VAL A 362 15.07 -12.62 7.57
C VAL A 362 15.53 -11.97 8.88
N VAL A 363 16.68 -12.39 9.41
CA VAL A 363 17.22 -11.85 10.68
C VAL A 363 17.60 -10.38 10.55
N GLY A 364 18.36 -10.02 9.50
CA GLY A 364 18.77 -8.65 9.23
C GLY A 364 17.59 -7.74 8.90
N GLY A 365 16.61 -8.26 8.17
CA GLY A 365 15.34 -7.61 7.90
C GLY A 365 14.57 -7.29 9.18
N TRP A 366 14.44 -8.24 10.11
CA TRP A 366 13.74 -8.00 11.39
C TRP A 366 14.47 -7.00 12.27
N TRP A 367 15.80 -7.13 12.37
CA TRP A 367 16.62 -6.18 13.12
C TRP A 367 16.44 -4.75 12.60
N LEU A 368 16.57 -4.56 11.28
CA LEU A 368 16.43 -3.25 10.65
C LEU A 368 15.00 -2.72 10.74
N PHE A 369 13.99 -3.57 10.51
CA PHE A 369 12.58 -3.18 10.56
C PHE A 369 12.16 -2.69 11.95
N ILE A 370 12.71 -3.28 13.01
CA ILE A 370 12.43 -2.84 14.40
C ILE A 370 13.21 -1.57 14.74
N GLU A 371 14.49 -1.50 14.39
CA GLU A 371 15.36 -0.37 14.73
C GLU A 371 14.91 0.93 14.04
N THR A 372 14.43 0.84 12.81
CA THR A 372 14.06 2.00 11.99
C THR A 372 12.55 2.14 11.83
N ALA A 373 11.76 1.48 12.69
CA ALA A 373 10.30 1.44 12.55
C ALA A 373 9.69 2.85 12.55
N SER A 374 8.83 3.13 11.57
CA SER A 374 7.90 4.27 11.66
C SER A 374 6.87 4.03 12.78
N PRO A 375 6.15 5.05 13.27
CA PRO A 375 5.14 4.86 14.33
C PRO A 375 4.12 3.75 14.01
N GLN A 376 3.67 3.65 12.76
CA GLN A 376 2.73 2.61 12.32
C GLN A 376 3.39 1.22 12.27
N MET A 377 4.65 1.12 11.86
CA MET A 377 5.40 -0.14 11.88
C MET A 377 5.66 -0.61 13.32
N ALA A 378 5.98 0.31 14.23
CA ALA A 378 6.19 0.02 15.63
C ALA A 378 4.91 -0.51 16.30
N GLN A 379 3.76 0.13 16.05
CA GLN A 379 2.45 -0.35 16.48
C GLN A 379 2.17 -1.76 15.96
N TRP A 380 2.45 -2.03 14.70
CA TRP A 380 2.28 -3.37 14.14
C TRP A 380 3.16 -4.43 14.81
N VAL A 381 4.43 -4.10 15.10
CA VAL A 381 5.33 -5.00 15.84
C VAL A 381 4.81 -5.25 17.26
N GLN A 382 4.28 -4.23 17.94
CA GLN A 382 3.66 -4.36 19.26
C GLN A 382 2.43 -5.28 19.22
N ALA A 383 1.53 -5.08 18.26
CA ALA A 383 0.38 -5.96 18.07
C ALA A 383 0.79 -7.39 17.71
N LEU A 384 1.86 -7.58 16.94
CA LEU A 384 2.40 -8.91 16.64
C LEU A 384 2.94 -9.60 17.90
N LYS A 385 3.53 -8.85 18.84
CA LYS A 385 4.00 -9.36 20.15
C LYS A 385 2.85 -9.69 21.12
N GLY A 386 1.61 -9.33 20.81
CA GLY A 386 0.46 -9.53 21.69
C GLY A 386 0.20 -8.36 22.65
N GLU A 387 0.79 -7.20 22.40
CA GLU A 387 0.48 -5.99 23.17
C GLU A 387 -0.80 -5.36 22.62
N GLU A 388 -1.83 -5.20 23.47
CA GLU A 388 -3.07 -4.50 23.10
C GLU A 388 -2.80 -3.00 22.91
N LEU A 389 -2.96 -2.51 21.68
CA LEU A 389 -2.68 -1.12 21.32
C LEU A 389 -3.77 -0.14 21.76
N HIS A 390 -5.02 -0.59 21.68
CA HIS A 390 -6.19 0.24 21.94
C HIS A 390 -7.16 -0.55 22.81
N THR A 391 -7.34 -0.09 24.05
CA THR A 391 -8.48 -0.53 24.86
C THR A 391 -9.67 0.37 24.55
N ALA A 392 -10.88 -0.18 24.55
CA ALA A 392 -12.09 0.59 24.25
C ALA A 392 -12.25 1.82 25.16
N GLU A 393 -11.72 1.78 26.38
CA GLU A 393 -11.78 2.91 27.32
C GLU A 393 -10.86 4.07 26.93
N THR A 394 -9.80 3.80 26.16
CA THR A 394 -8.76 4.77 25.78
C THR A 394 -8.87 5.29 24.35
N ASP A 395 -9.73 4.71 23.52
CA ASP A 395 -9.91 5.09 22.12
C ASP A 395 -11.14 6.00 21.94
N SER A 396 -10.86 7.30 21.79
CA SER A 396 -11.89 8.34 21.64
C SER A 396 -12.73 8.17 20.37
N ASP A 397 -12.11 7.71 19.28
CA ASP A 397 -12.76 7.59 17.97
C ASP A 397 -13.69 6.38 17.95
N LEU A 398 -13.24 5.27 18.55
CA LEU A 398 -14.05 4.07 18.75
C LEU A 398 -15.30 4.38 19.58
N GLN A 399 -15.14 5.09 20.71
CA GLN A 399 -16.26 5.44 21.59
C GLN A 399 -17.28 6.34 20.89
N LEU A 400 -16.83 7.38 20.17
CA LEU A 400 -17.75 8.22 19.42
C LEU A 400 -18.46 7.42 18.31
N GLY A 401 -17.74 6.55 17.60
CA GLY A 401 -18.32 5.72 16.54
C GLY A 401 -19.41 4.77 17.05
N LEU A 402 -19.17 4.13 18.20
CA LEU A 402 -20.15 3.29 18.88
C LEU A 402 -21.34 4.10 19.39
N TRP A 403 -21.10 5.27 19.99
CA TRP A 403 -22.17 6.16 20.45
C TRP A 403 -23.07 6.62 19.30
N LEU A 404 -22.50 7.01 18.15
CA LEU A 404 -23.22 7.40 16.94
C LEU A 404 -23.94 6.23 16.26
N LYS A 405 -23.51 4.99 16.53
CA LYS A 405 -24.20 3.78 16.07
C LYS A 405 -25.49 3.55 16.85
N GLU A 406 -25.48 3.84 18.15
CA GLU A 406 -26.63 3.74 19.05
C GLU A 406 -27.58 4.95 18.90
N HIS A 407 -27.04 6.15 18.71
CA HIS A 407 -27.79 7.41 18.64
C HIS A 407 -27.90 7.92 17.19
N ARG A 408 -28.62 7.18 16.35
CA ARG A 408 -28.78 7.50 14.93
C ARG A 408 -29.53 8.81 14.70
N GLN A 409 -28.80 9.86 14.32
CA GLN A 409 -29.34 11.13 13.80
C GLN A 409 -28.47 11.64 12.65
N THR A 410 -29.02 12.60 11.89
CA THR A 410 -28.29 13.22 10.77
C THR A 410 -27.11 14.01 11.29
N THR A 411 -25.91 13.46 11.17
CA THR A 411 -24.70 13.98 11.82
C THR A 411 -23.71 14.51 10.80
N MET A 412 -23.39 15.79 10.88
CA MET A 412 -22.34 16.42 10.10
C MET A 412 -20.99 16.21 10.75
N MET A 413 -20.02 15.70 9.98
CA MET A 413 -18.63 15.54 10.40
C MET A 413 -17.71 15.59 9.19
N TYR A 414 -16.45 15.96 9.39
CA TYR A 414 -15.46 15.93 8.33
C TYR A 414 -14.84 14.52 8.24
N GLU A 415 -15.04 13.81 7.13
CA GLU A 415 -14.67 12.39 7.03
C GLU A 415 -13.16 12.14 7.14
N ARG A 416 -12.32 13.13 6.78
CA ARG A 416 -10.85 12.99 6.86
C ARG A 416 -10.31 13.07 8.29
N SER A 417 -10.99 13.78 9.18
CA SER A 417 -10.67 13.79 10.62
C SER A 417 -11.40 12.66 11.36
N ALA A 418 -12.59 12.29 10.88
CA ALA A 418 -13.47 11.32 11.53
C ALA A 418 -13.42 9.90 10.91
N PHE A 419 -12.42 9.54 10.10
CA PHE A 419 -12.41 8.25 9.40
C PHE A 419 -12.45 7.05 10.38
N ARG A 420 -11.71 7.10 11.50
CA ARG A 420 -11.76 6.06 12.54
C ARG A 420 -13.15 5.97 13.19
N VAL A 421 -13.80 7.10 13.42
CA VAL A 421 -15.19 7.18 13.93
C VAL A 421 -16.18 6.51 12.97
N ILE A 422 -16.06 6.79 11.67
CA ILE A 422 -16.92 6.18 10.63
C ILE A 422 -16.67 4.66 10.56
N ALA A 423 -15.42 4.22 10.65
CA ALA A 423 -15.08 2.79 10.66
C ALA A 423 -15.65 2.07 11.91
N ALA A 424 -15.54 2.69 13.08
CA ALA A 424 -16.10 2.18 14.33
C ALA A 424 -17.65 2.12 14.30
N ARG A 425 -18.29 3.12 13.71
CA ARG A 425 -19.75 3.14 13.48
C ARG A 425 -20.20 2.01 12.56
N GLY A 426 -19.39 1.71 11.53
CA GLY A 426 -19.56 0.60 10.59
C GLY A 426 -20.39 0.93 9.35
N ASP A 427 -20.94 2.13 9.24
CA ASP A 427 -21.66 2.63 8.07
C ASP A 427 -21.70 4.17 8.07
N ALA A 428 -21.92 4.76 6.91
CA ALA A 428 -22.05 6.21 6.74
C ALA A 428 -23.50 6.69 6.61
N LYS A 429 -24.50 5.84 6.90
CA LYS A 429 -25.92 6.20 6.74
C LYS A 429 -26.31 7.31 7.70
N GLY A 430 -26.93 8.37 7.18
CA GLY A 430 -27.27 9.55 7.98
C GLY A 430 -26.06 10.38 8.42
N LEU A 431 -24.89 10.20 7.80
CA LEU A 431 -23.78 11.15 7.95
C LEU A 431 -23.78 12.15 6.81
N VAL A 432 -23.55 13.41 7.15
CA VAL A 432 -23.31 14.49 6.19
C VAL A 432 -21.81 14.71 6.14
N LEU A 433 -21.17 14.24 5.06
CA LEU A 433 -19.71 14.17 4.88
C LEU A 433 -19.22 15.10 3.77
N SER A 434 -17.93 15.43 3.72
CA SER A 434 -17.40 16.56 2.94
C SER A 434 -17.55 16.45 1.42
N PHE A 435 -17.66 15.23 0.89
CA PHE A 435 -17.93 15.01 -0.52
C PHE A 435 -19.36 15.40 -0.91
N SER A 436 -20.32 15.36 0.03
CA SER A 436 -21.75 15.59 -0.26
C SER A 436 -22.08 17.06 -0.54
N HIS A 437 -23.10 17.28 -1.36
CA HIS A 437 -23.61 18.62 -1.62
C HIS A 437 -24.14 19.29 -0.35
N ASP A 438 -24.78 18.52 0.54
CA ASP A 438 -25.34 19.02 1.79
C ASP A 438 -24.26 19.54 2.73
N PHE A 439 -23.12 18.84 2.83
CA PHE A 439 -21.99 19.32 3.61
C PHE A 439 -21.45 20.64 3.03
N LYS A 440 -21.23 20.69 1.72
CA LYS A 440 -20.74 21.89 1.03
C LYS A 440 -21.71 23.07 1.17
N ALA A 441 -23.01 22.82 1.18
CA ALA A 441 -24.05 23.84 1.40
C ALA A 441 -24.07 24.29 2.87
N ALA A 442 -24.06 23.36 3.81
CA ALA A 442 -24.03 23.62 5.25
C ALA A 442 -22.82 24.46 5.67
N MET A 443 -21.64 24.20 5.08
CA MET A 443 -20.41 24.97 5.31
C MET A 443 -20.48 26.42 4.84
N ARG A 444 -21.35 26.75 3.87
CA ARG A 444 -21.56 28.13 3.41
C ARG A 444 -22.45 28.92 4.37
N SER A 445 -23.35 28.24 5.08
CA SER A 445 -24.26 28.84 6.06
C SER A 445 -23.52 29.25 7.34
N ARG A 446 -24.04 30.26 8.05
CA ARG A 446 -23.52 30.65 9.38
C ARG A 446 -23.94 29.67 10.47
N ILE A 447 -25.13 29.10 10.33
CA ILE A 447 -25.70 28.06 11.19
C ILE A 447 -26.09 26.94 10.23
N PRO A 448 -25.37 25.81 10.22
CA PRO A 448 -25.70 24.63 9.41
C PRO A 448 -27.11 24.13 9.70
N ASP A 449 -27.83 23.73 8.65
CA ASP A 449 -29.15 23.12 8.79
C ASP A 449 -29.03 21.60 8.87
N VAL A 450 -28.48 21.12 9.99
CA VAL A 450 -28.27 19.70 10.29
C VAL A 450 -28.73 19.39 11.71
N GLU A 451 -29.14 18.15 11.97
CA GLU A 451 -29.63 17.74 13.29
C GLU A 451 -28.50 17.65 14.31
N GLN A 452 -27.33 17.16 13.90
CA GLN A 452 -26.15 17.03 14.75
C GLN A 452 -24.87 17.46 14.05
N ILE A 453 -23.91 17.94 14.83
CA ILE A 453 -22.55 18.24 14.40
C ILE A 453 -21.57 17.59 15.37
N ALA A 454 -20.68 16.74 14.87
CA ALA A 454 -19.59 16.15 15.63
C ALA A 454 -18.28 16.86 15.31
N VAL A 455 -17.55 17.31 16.33
CA VAL A 455 -16.29 18.03 16.18
C VAL A 455 -15.21 17.52 17.13
N PRO A 456 -13.96 17.37 16.65
CA PRO A 456 -12.81 17.03 17.48
C PRO A 456 -12.24 18.28 18.17
N GLU A 457 -11.41 18.07 19.19
CA GLU A 457 -10.73 19.11 19.95
C GLU A 457 -9.78 19.92 19.04
N PRO A 458 -9.94 21.25 18.93
CA PRO A 458 -9.18 22.09 18.01
C PRO A 458 -7.66 22.05 18.20
N ASP A 459 -7.19 21.81 19.43
CA ASP A 459 -5.76 21.80 19.75
C ASP A 459 -5.08 20.47 19.39
N SER A 460 -5.85 19.42 19.17
CA SER A 460 -5.37 18.12 18.69
C SER A 460 -4.88 18.19 17.24
N LEU A 461 -3.99 17.28 16.83
CA LEU A 461 -3.52 17.20 15.44
C LEU A 461 -4.67 17.03 14.43
N ILE A 462 -5.68 16.24 14.81
CA ILE A 462 -6.88 15.99 14.01
C ILE A 462 -7.74 17.26 13.93
N GLY A 463 -7.97 17.92 15.06
CA GLY A 463 -8.87 19.08 15.12
C GLY A 463 -8.32 20.34 14.47
N ARG A 464 -7.00 20.52 14.36
CA ARG A 464 -6.40 21.62 13.60
C ARG A 464 -6.67 21.54 12.10
N ARG A 465 -6.85 20.32 11.56
CA ARG A 465 -7.11 20.07 10.13
C ARG A 465 -8.59 19.94 9.82
N ASP A 466 -9.42 19.86 10.85
CA ASP A 466 -10.85 19.66 10.71
C ASP A 466 -11.53 20.90 10.10
N TRP A 467 -12.23 20.70 8.97
CA TRP A 467 -12.89 21.79 8.27
C TRP A 467 -13.98 22.47 9.10
N LEU A 468 -14.69 21.75 9.97
CA LEU A 468 -15.71 22.33 10.84
C LEU A 468 -15.07 23.25 11.87
N ASN A 469 -13.95 22.85 12.46
CA ASN A 469 -13.18 23.71 13.37
C ASN A 469 -12.60 24.95 12.66
N ILE A 470 -12.06 24.79 11.44
CA ILE A 470 -11.54 25.92 10.66
C ILE A 470 -12.66 26.92 10.33
N ARG A 471 -13.85 26.42 9.95
CA ARG A 471 -14.99 27.26 9.57
C ARG A 471 -15.71 27.88 10.76
N HIS A 472 -15.79 27.15 11.87
CA HIS A 472 -16.47 27.53 13.11
C HIS A 472 -15.54 27.36 14.32
N PRO A 473 -14.53 28.24 14.50
CA PRO A 473 -13.49 28.07 15.53
C PRO A 473 -14.00 27.99 16.98
N ASN A 474 -15.17 28.56 17.23
CA ASN A 474 -15.77 28.62 18.57
C ASN A 474 -16.74 27.46 18.84
N LEU A 475 -17.04 26.61 17.85
CA LEU A 475 -18.03 25.54 17.97
C LEU A 475 -17.63 24.54 19.07
N TYR A 476 -16.35 24.14 19.13
CA TYR A 476 -15.90 23.20 20.14
C TYR A 476 -16.04 23.75 21.57
N SER A 477 -15.64 25.00 21.81
CA SER A 477 -15.56 25.57 23.17
C SER A 477 -16.87 26.13 23.68
N TYR A 478 -17.67 26.77 22.81
CA TYR A 478 -18.86 27.54 23.19
C TYR A 478 -20.15 26.99 22.59
N GLY A 479 -20.08 25.95 21.74
CA GLY A 479 -21.21 25.46 20.98
C GLY A 479 -21.66 26.43 19.88
N MET A 480 -22.84 26.18 19.34
CA MET A 480 -23.47 27.01 18.32
C MET A 480 -24.90 27.36 18.73
N LYS A 481 -25.36 28.56 18.36
CA LYS A 481 -26.73 28.99 18.67
C LYS A 481 -27.75 28.00 18.11
N GLY A 482 -28.64 27.52 18.98
CA GLY A 482 -29.67 26.54 18.64
C GLY A 482 -29.20 25.10 18.68
N PHE A 483 -28.01 24.83 19.24
CA PHE A 483 -27.51 23.48 19.48
C PHE A 483 -27.14 23.27 20.95
N ASP A 484 -27.44 22.08 21.48
CA ASP A 484 -27.06 21.63 22.82
C ASP A 484 -25.99 20.54 22.74
N LEU A 485 -25.06 20.55 23.69
CA LEU A 485 -24.04 19.50 23.83
C LEU A 485 -24.69 18.21 24.33
N VAL A 486 -24.58 17.13 23.55
CA VAL A 486 -25.17 15.81 23.87
C VAL A 486 -24.13 14.71 24.08
N TYR A 487 -22.86 14.98 23.72
CA TYR A 487 -21.73 14.09 23.93
C TYR A 487 -20.47 14.93 24.14
N ASP A 488 -19.68 14.62 25.16
CA ASP A 488 -18.36 15.21 25.43
C ASP A 488 -17.48 14.13 26.06
N TYR A 489 -16.56 13.58 25.28
CA TYR A 489 -15.69 12.50 25.73
C TYR A 489 -14.37 12.49 24.96
N MET A 490 -13.25 12.49 25.71
CA MET A 490 -11.88 12.32 25.21
C MET A 490 -11.57 13.08 23.91
N GLY A 491 -11.89 14.38 23.89
CA GLY A 491 -11.57 15.24 22.76
C GLY A 491 -12.61 15.30 21.66
N TRP A 492 -13.70 14.52 21.71
CA TRP A 492 -14.84 14.65 20.80
C TRP A 492 -16.05 15.29 21.47
N ARG A 493 -16.70 16.20 20.74
CA ARG A 493 -17.98 16.81 21.14
C ARG A 493 -19.03 16.65 20.06
N VAL A 494 -20.25 16.30 20.47
CA VAL A 494 -21.42 16.29 19.57
C VAL A 494 -22.45 17.28 20.05
N TYR A 495 -22.86 18.15 19.14
CA TYR A 495 -23.86 19.17 19.33
C TYR A 495 -25.13 18.80 18.57
N ARG A 496 -26.30 18.90 19.19
CA ARG A 496 -27.61 18.56 18.60
C ARG A 496 -28.51 19.79 18.53
N LYS A 497 -29.13 20.02 17.39
CA LYS A 497 -30.04 21.15 17.15
C LYS A 497 -31.29 21.03 18.04
N HIS A 498 -31.81 22.16 18.52
CA HIS A 498 -33.11 22.22 19.19
C HIS A 498 -34.20 21.71 18.25
N GLY A 499 -35.02 20.79 18.76
CA GLY A 499 -36.18 20.24 18.05
C GLY A 499 -37.34 21.22 17.96
#